data_AF-A0A1L9SHP8-F1
#
_entry.id   AF-A0A1L9SHP8-F1
#
_cell.length_a   1.000
_cell.length_b   1.000
_cell.length_c   1.000
_cell.angle_alpha   90.00
_cell.angle_beta   90.00
_cell.angle_gamma   90.00
#
_symmetry.space_group_name_H-M   'P 1'
#
loop_
_entity.id
_entity.type
_entity.pdbx_description
1 polymer ?
#
loop_
_entity_poly.entity_id
_entity_poly.type
_entity_poly.pdbx_seq_one_letter_code
_entity_poly.pdbx_strand_id
1 'polypeptide(L)'
;MPDEEPSLNIPSLLTLAVVSFFVIRWFLNRDQSPGPAGARSRRGNVVDPAQVEQISQMFPQLSTRDIMWDLQRNGGSVAATTERILTGRGLDVPPPSFQPHIPAPSTSTAAAQTAPAPRTLSKADSQDLISRYNLASKIGREEETTEPFSSPSSPSPSRSNNGWSQNKEERQRLLQKRRDDMILAARQKMMQKDQNASRNRDL
;
A
#
# COMPACT_ATOMS: atom_id res chain seq x y z
N MET A 1 -66.63 -10.09 7.74
CA MET A 1 -65.49 -10.73 7.03
C MET A 1 -64.81 -11.64 8.03
N PRO A 2 -64.26 -12.79 7.66
CA PRO A 2 -63.47 -13.58 8.59
C PRO A 2 -62.13 -12.87 8.79
N ASP A 3 -61.80 -12.54 10.03
CA ASP A 3 -60.48 -12.06 10.39
C ASP A 3 -59.53 -13.26 10.35
N GLU A 4 -58.64 -13.29 9.34
CA GLU A 4 -57.59 -14.32 9.22
C GLU A 4 -56.51 -14.06 10.27
N GLU A 5 -56.80 -14.45 11.52
CA GLU A 5 -55.84 -14.53 12.62
C GLU A 5 -54.56 -15.25 12.14
N PRO A 6 -53.45 -14.51 11.91
CA PRO A 6 -52.30 -15.09 11.24
C PRO A 6 -51.61 -16.02 12.22
N SER A 7 -51.84 -17.32 12.08
CA SER A 7 -51.28 -18.34 12.98
C SER A 7 -49.74 -18.27 12.99
N LEU A 8 -49.21 -17.53 13.96
CA LEU A 8 -47.79 -17.22 14.12
C LEU A 8 -47.05 -18.46 14.61
N ASN A 9 -46.78 -19.35 13.65
CA ASN A 9 -46.11 -20.62 13.84
C ASN A 9 -44.72 -20.38 14.44
N ILE A 10 -44.60 -20.51 15.77
CA ILE A 10 -43.38 -20.30 16.54
C ILE A 10 -42.17 -21.06 15.95
N PRO A 11 -42.30 -22.32 15.46
CA PRO A 11 -41.19 -22.99 14.77
C PRO A 11 -40.73 -22.29 13.48
N SER A 12 -41.66 -21.68 12.73
CA SER A 12 -41.36 -20.92 11.51
C SER A 12 -40.70 -19.57 11.82
N LEU A 13 -41.13 -18.90 12.89
CA LEU A 13 -40.43 -17.72 13.41
C LEU A 13 -39.01 -18.06 13.87
N LEU A 14 -38.80 -19.21 14.49
CA LEU A 14 -37.48 -19.67 14.95
C LEU A 14 -36.57 -20.02 13.76
N THR A 15 -37.04 -20.75 12.75
CA THR A 15 -36.23 -21.02 11.55
C THR A 15 -35.94 -19.74 10.76
N LEU A 16 -36.90 -18.83 10.61
CA LEU A 16 -36.70 -17.53 9.99
C LEU A 16 -35.69 -16.68 10.78
N ALA A 17 -35.74 -16.68 12.11
CA ALA A 17 -34.78 -15.99 12.96
C ALA A 17 -33.36 -16.58 12.86
N VAL A 18 -33.22 -17.91 12.80
CA VAL A 18 -31.92 -18.58 12.63
C VAL A 18 -31.35 -18.33 11.23
N VAL A 19 -32.17 -18.43 10.17
CA VAL A 19 -31.74 -18.11 8.79
C VAL A 19 -31.38 -16.63 8.67
N SER A 20 -32.19 -15.72 9.23
CA SER A 20 -31.90 -14.29 9.29
C SER A 20 -30.59 -14.01 10.04
N PHE A 21 -30.39 -14.61 11.22
CA PHE A 21 -29.13 -14.52 11.97
C PHE A 21 -27.94 -15.02 11.15
N PHE A 22 -28.07 -16.14 10.43
CA PHE A 22 -27.01 -16.64 9.55
C PHE A 22 -26.76 -15.72 8.35
N VAL A 23 -27.80 -15.15 7.72
CA VAL A 23 -27.66 -14.20 6.61
C VAL A 23 -27.04 -12.88 7.08
N ILE A 24 -27.48 -12.32 8.22
CA ILE A 24 -26.93 -11.11 8.83
C ILE A 24 -25.48 -11.36 9.26
N ARG A 25 -25.21 -12.45 9.99
CA ARG A 25 -23.84 -12.81 10.41
C ARG A 25 -22.95 -13.08 9.20
N TRP A 26 -23.48 -13.67 8.12
CA TRP A 26 -22.74 -13.83 6.87
C TRP A 26 -22.55 -12.51 6.14
N PHE A 27 -23.48 -11.55 6.18
CA PHE A 27 -23.30 -10.22 5.59
C PHE A 27 -22.29 -9.38 6.36
N LEU A 28 -22.40 -9.26 7.68
CA LEU A 28 -21.42 -8.56 8.52
C LEU A 28 -20.01 -9.20 8.43
N ASN A 29 -19.95 -10.52 8.20
CA ASN A 29 -18.70 -11.26 7.96
C ASN A 29 -18.34 -11.31 6.44
N ARG A 30 -19.16 -10.76 5.54
CA ARG A 30 -18.85 -10.38 4.14
C ARG A 30 -18.44 -8.91 4.02
N ASP A 31 -18.65 -8.09 5.05
CA ASP A 31 -17.93 -6.83 5.22
C ASP A 31 -16.49 -7.10 5.73
N GLN A 32 -16.22 -8.30 6.27
CA GLN A 32 -14.93 -8.99 6.13
C GLN A 32 -14.73 -9.62 4.73
N SER A 33 -15.17 -8.92 3.68
CA SER A 33 -14.67 -9.18 2.32
C SER A 33 -13.15 -8.97 2.31
N PRO A 34 -12.40 -9.72 1.49
CA PRO A 34 -10.97 -9.52 1.30
C PRO A 34 -10.66 -8.27 0.46
N GLY A 35 -11.21 -7.11 0.85
CA GLY A 35 -10.56 -5.84 0.56
C GLY A 35 -9.14 -5.85 1.13
N PRO A 36 -8.19 -5.07 0.57
CA PRO A 36 -6.74 -5.22 0.80
C PRO A 36 -6.22 -4.91 2.23
N ALA A 37 -7.12 -4.72 3.20
CA ALA A 37 -6.86 -4.68 4.63
C ALA A 37 -7.04 -6.05 5.33
N GLY A 38 -8.01 -6.88 4.91
CA GLY A 38 -8.37 -8.11 5.64
C GLY A 38 -7.44 -9.30 5.43
N ALA A 39 -6.79 -9.40 4.26
CA ALA A 39 -6.01 -10.58 3.85
C ALA A 39 -4.61 -10.71 4.50
N ARG A 40 -4.33 -9.95 5.57
CA ARG A 40 -2.99 -9.88 6.22
C ARG A 40 -2.82 -10.85 7.39
N SER A 41 -3.89 -11.28 8.05
CA SER A 41 -3.84 -12.12 9.27
C SER A 41 -3.24 -13.53 9.10
N ARG A 42 -2.92 -13.98 7.87
CA ARG A 42 -2.37 -15.34 7.59
C ARG A 42 -1.32 -15.38 6.48
N ARG A 43 -0.78 -14.23 6.07
CA ARG A 43 0.44 -14.16 5.24
C ARG A 43 1.51 -13.55 6.13
N GLY A 44 2.61 -14.29 6.35
CA GLY A 44 3.55 -14.08 7.46
C GLY A 44 3.83 -12.61 7.74
N ASN A 45 3.62 -12.19 8.99
CA ASN A 45 3.48 -10.79 9.39
C ASN A 45 4.70 -9.94 8.98
N VAL A 46 4.61 -9.31 7.81
CA VAL A 46 5.59 -8.33 7.33
C VAL A 46 5.46 -7.10 8.23
N VAL A 47 6.38 -6.99 9.19
CA VAL A 47 6.47 -5.82 10.07
C VAL A 47 6.88 -4.61 9.24
N ASP A 48 6.12 -3.52 9.36
CA ASP A 48 6.42 -2.27 8.68
C ASP A 48 7.63 -1.61 9.36
N PRO A 49 8.74 -1.33 8.65
CA PRO A 49 9.94 -0.75 9.26
C PRO A 49 9.67 0.62 9.91
N ALA A 50 8.68 1.39 9.44
CA ALA A 50 8.31 2.67 10.06
C ALA A 50 7.73 2.49 11.47
N GLN A 51 7.05 1.36 11.75
CA GLN A 51 6.56 1.02 13.09
C GLN A 51 7.71 0.69 14.05
N VAL A 52 8.72 -0.03 13.54
CA VAL A 52 9.92 -0.36 14.31
C VAL A 52 10.70 0.91 14.63
N GLU A 53 10.88 1.80 13.66
CA GLU A 53 11.54 3.09 13.83
C GLU A 53 10.85 3.94 14.89
N GLN A 54 9.52 4.11 14.80
CA GLN A 54 8.72 4.88 15.77
C GLN A 54 8.93 4.37 17.21
N ILE A 55 8.92 3.05 17.42
CA ILE A 55 9.12 2.46 18.77
C ILE A 55 10.57 2.65 19.23
N SER A 56 11.57 2.54 18.34
CA SER A 56 12.97 2.80 18.70
C SER A 56 13.27 4.27 19.03
N GLN A 57 12.51 5.21 18.45
CA GLN A 57 12.57 6.64 18.82
C GLN A 57 11.97 6.90 20.21
N MET A 58 10.92 6.17 20.60
CA MET A 58 10.29 6.27 21.93
C MET A 58 11.05 5.51 23.02
N PHE A 59 11.71 4.40 22.66
CA PHE A 59 12.39 3.49 23.59
C PHE A 59 13.77 3.08 23.05
N PRO A 60 14.75 4.01 22.97
CA PRO A 60 16.07 3.74 22.40
C PRO A 60 16.90 2.69 23.15
N GLN A 61 16.48 2.32 24.37
CA GLN A 61 17.06 1.23 25.16
C GLN A 61 16.61 -0.18 24.75
N LEU A 62 15.62 -0.31 23.86
CA LEU A 62 15.10 -1.59 23.37
C LEU A 62 15.67 -1.91 21.98
N SER A 63 16.08 -3.16 21.75
CA SER A 63 16.70 -3.49 20.46
C SER A 63 15.66 -3.58 19.35
N THR A 64 16.05 -3.14 18.15
CA THR A 64 15.27 -3.23 16.91
C THR A 64 14.76 -4.65 16.64
N ARG A 65 15.51 -5.67 17.07
CA ARG A 65 15.18 -7.10 16.93
C ARG A 65 13.98 -7.48 17.81
N ASP A 66 13.98 -7.04 19.07
CA ASP A 66 12.95 -7.38 20.06
C ASP A 66 11.64 -6.62 19.73
N ILE A 67 11.77 -5.34 19.36
CA ILE A 67 10.64 -4.49 18.90
C ILE A 67 9.93 -5.16 17.72
N MET A 68 10.69 -5.56 16.71
CA MET A 68 10.15 -6.20 15.51
C MET A 68 9.62 -7.61 15.79
N TRP A 69 10.18 -8.37 16.75
CA TRP A 69 9.63 -9.66 17.19
C TRP A 69 8.26 -9.51 17.87
N ASP A 70 8.14 -8.56 18.79
CA ASP A 70 6.88 -8.30 19.50
C ASP A 70 5.81 -7.73 18.54
N LEU A 71 6.19 -6.83 17.63
CA LEU A 71 5.32 -6.38 16.52
C LEU A 71 4.88 -7.55 15.63
N GLN A 72 5.78 -8.47 15.27
CA GLN A 72 5.45 -9.65 14.46
C GLN A 72 4.43 -10.54 15.19
N ARG A 73 4.49 -10.63 16.52
CA ARG A 73 3.54 -11.41 17.34
C ARG A 73 2.22 -10.67 17.61
N ASN A 74 2.27 -9.35 17.77
CA ASN A 74 1.13 -8.46 18.04
C ASN A 74 0.41 -7.98 16.75
N GLY A 75 0.72 -8.55 15.59
CA GLY A 75 0.03 -8.23 14.33
C GLY A 75 0.37 -6.86 13.73
N GLY A 76 1.53 -6.28 14.05
CA GLY A 76 1.92 -4.93 13.59
C GLY A 76 1.22 -3.80 14.35
N SER A 77 0.84 -4.03 15.62
CA SER A 77 0.25 -3.00 16.48
C SER A 77 1.32 -2.27 17.30
N VAL A 78 1.61 -1.02 16.92
CA VAL A 78 2.49 -0.13 17.71
C VAL A 78 1.92 0.08 19.11
N ALA A 79 0.64 0.44 19.23
CA ALA A 79 -0.01 0.73 20.51
C ALA A 79 0.08 -0.42 21.52
N ALA A 80 -0.22 -1.65 21.09
CA ALA A 80 -0.13 -2.82 21.97
C ALA A 80 1.31 -3.13 22.40
N THR A 81 2.29 -2.80 21.56
CA THR A 81 3.72 -2.95 21.87
C THR A 81 4.17 -1.87 22.85
N THR A 82 3.76 -0.61 22.66
CA THR A 82 4.06 0.49 23.60
C THR A 82 3.40 0.31 24.96
N GLU A 83 2.15 -0.16 25.01
CA GLU A 83 1.44 -0.46 26.26
C GLU A 83 2.14 -1.61 27.03
N ARG A 84 2.63 -2.64 26.33
CA ARG A 84 3.40 -3.74 26.93
C ARG A 84 4.73 -3.28 27.54
N ILE A 85 5.40 -2.33 26.89
CA ILE A 85 6.62 -1.71 27.40
C ILE A 85 6.29 -0.85 28.64
N LEU A 86 5.29 0.03 28.55
CA LEU A 86 4.90 0.95 29.63
C LEU A 86 4.32 0.25 30.87
N THR A 87 3.67 -0.91 30.70
CA THR A 87 3.21 -1.77 31.81
C THR A 87 4.33 -2.59 32.45
N GLY A 88 5.60 -2.35 32.08
CA GLY A 88 6.77 -2.96 32.71
C GLY A 88 6.98 -4.44 32.38
N ARG A 89 6.17 -5.02 31.48
CA ARG A 89 6.28 -6.43 31.09
C ARG A 89 7.48 -6.72 30.17
N GLY A 90 8.02 -5.67 29.53
CA GLY A 90 9.14 -5.78 28.59
C GLY A 90 8.74 -6.42 27.26
N LEU A 91 9.72 -6.56 26.37
CA LEU A 91 9.58 -7.29 25.11
C LEU A 91 10.05 -8.72 25.29
N ASP A 92 9.40 -9.68 24.63
CA ASP A 92 9.81 -11.08 24.68
C ASP A 92 11.12 -11.30 23.91
N VAL A 93 11.99 -12.18 24.40
CA VAL A 93 13.32 -12.38 23.81
C VAL A 93 13.19 -13.17 22.50
N PRO A 94 13.58 -12.60 21.35
CA PRO A 94 13.48 -13.28 20.06
C PRO A 94 14.39 -14.51 20.01
N PRO A 95 13.92 -15.67 19.52
CA PRO A 95 14.75 -16.86 19.38
C PRO A 95 15.93 -16.58 18.45
N PRO A 96 17.09 -17.26 18.62
CA PRO A 96 18.30 -16.97 17.84
C PRO A 96 18.10 -17.12 16.33
N SER A 97 17.23 -18.04 15.91
CA SER A 97 16.82 -18.28 14.52
C SER A 97 16.00 -17.14 13.88
N PHE A 98 15.50 -16.17 14.66
CA PHE A 98 14.79 -15.01 14.11
C PHE A 98 15.78 -14.06 13.43
N GLN A 99 15.83 -14.11 12.09
CA GLN A 99 16.61 -13.19 11.28
C GLN A 99 15.72 -12.04 10.78
N PRO A 100 16.05 -10.77 11.11
CA PRO A 100 15.36 -9.62 10.54
C PRO A 100 15.50 -9.56 9.02
N HIS A 101 14.42 -9.80 8.29
CA HIS A 101 14.32 -9.51 6.86
C HIS A 101 14.11 -8.00 6.63
N ILE A 102 15.02 -7.18 7.15
CA ILE A 102 15.07 -5.75 6.87
C ILE A 102 15.40 -5.62 5.37
N PRO A 103 14.53 -5.03 4.54
CA PRO A 103 14.88 -4.70 3.18
C PRO A 103 15.95 -3.61 3.25
N ALA A 104 17.20 -3.95 2.95
CA ALA A 104 18.29 -3.00 3.02
C ALA A 104 17.97 -1.78 2.13
N PRO A 105 18.12 -0.54 2.62
CA PRO A 105 17.94 0.63 1.77
C PRO A 105 18.92 0.52 0.60
N SER A 106 18.42 0.65 -0.62
CA SER A 106 19.20 0.39 -1.84
C SER A 106 20.18 1.53 -2.14
N THR A 107 21.22 1.65 -1.31
CA THR A 107 22.38 2.49 -1.55
C THR A 107 23.22 1.88 -2.66
N SER A 108 23.19 2.49 -3.85
CA SER A 108 23.91 2.04 -5.04
C SER A 108 25.43 2.25 -4.93
N THR A 109 26.09 1.44 -4.11
CA THR A 109 27.55 1.35 -4.01
C THR A 109 28.01 -0.03 -4.47
N ALA A 110 28.78 -0.07 -5.58
CA ALA A 110 29.20 -1.33 -6.17
C ALA A 110 30.33 -2.01 -5.38
N ALA A 111 30.08 -3.25 -4.95
CA ALA A 111 31.11 -4.19 -4.51
C ALA A 111 30.70 -5.58 -5.04
N ALA A 112 31.63 -6.32 -5.64
CA ALA A 112 31.34 -7.59 -6.29
C ALA A 112 31.32 -8.76 -5.28
N GLN A 113 30.35 -9.66 -5.43
CA GLN A 113 30.49 -11.07 -5.10
C GLN A 113 29.42 -11.91 -5.83
N THR A 114 29.74 -13.18 -6.06
CA THR A 114 29.09 -14.04 -7.07
C THR A 114 27.98 -14.91 -6.48
N ALA A 115 26.77 -14.77 -7.03
CA ALA A 115 25.66 -15.71 -6.86
C ALA A 115 24.95 -15.91 -8.22
N PRO A 116 24.35 -17.09 -8.50
CA PRO A 116 23.87 -17.41 -9.84
C PRO A 116 22.65 -16.58 -10.25
N ALA A 117 22.65 -16.09 -11.49
CA ALA A 117 21.60 -15.20 -11.99
C ALA A 117 20.25 -15.93 -12.15
N PRO A 118 19.14 -15.37 -11.62
CA PRO A 118 17.83 -15.68 -12.18
C PRO A 118 17.82 -15.20 -13.64
N ARG A 119 17.34 -16.06 -14.54
CA ARG A 119 17.44 -15.85 -16.00
C ARG A 119 16.84 -14.50 -16.40
N THR A 120 17.53 -13.80 -17.30
CA THR A 120 17.07 -12.54 -17.88
C THR A 120 15.81 -12.76 -18.72
N LEU A 121 14.63 -12.56 -18.13
CA LEU A 121 13.41 -12.34 -18.91
C LEU A 121 13.54 -10.97 -19.58
N SER A 122 13.45 -10.98 -20.91
CA SER A 122 13.71 -9.82 -21.76
C SER A 122 12.80 -8.63 -21.43
N LYS A 123 13.37 -7.43 -21.53
CA LYS A 123 12.73 -6.12 -21.26
C LYS A 123 11.71 -5.69 -22.33
N ALA A 124 10.91 -6.64 -22.82
CA ALA A 124 10.17 -6.52 -24.09
C ALA A 124 8.64 -6.62 -23.99
N ASP A 125 8.08 -7.23 -22.93
CA ASP A 125 6.62 -7.41 -22.80
C ASP A 125 6.07 -7.21 -21.37
N SER A 126 6.68 -6.28 -20.63
CA SER A 126 5.96 -5.61 -19.54
C SER A 126 5.03 -4.57 -20.17
N GLN A 127 3.84 -5.00 -20.63
CA GLN A 127 2.83 -4.18 -21.32
C GLN A 127 2.84 -2.72 -20.84
N ASP A 128 2.90 -1.79 -21.80
CA ASP A 128 3.04 -0.35 -21.55
C ASP A 128 2.09 0.13 -20.44
N LEU A 129 2.65 0.83 -19.45
CA LEU A 129 1.91 1.42 -18.34
C LEU A 129 0.86 2.42 -18.84
N ILE A 130 1.11 3.08 -19.97
CA ILE A 130 0.17 3.97 -20.65
C ILE A 130 -1.06 3.19 -21.09
N SER A 131 -0.88 2.03 -21.73
CA SER A 131 -1.97 1.14 -22.14
C SER A 131 -2.69 0.53 -20.93
N ARG A 132 -1.93 0.05 -19.93
CA ARG A 132 -2.49 -0.56 -18.70
C ARG A 132 -3.36 0.41 -17.88
N TYR A 133 -3.08 1.70 -17.93
CA TYR A 133 -3.87 2.73 -17.23
C TYR A 133 -4.68 3.63 -18.18
N ASN A 134 -4.81 3.27 -19.47
CA ASN A 134 -5.56 3.99 -20.49
C ASN A 134 -5.16 5.49 -20.64
N LEU A 135 -3.89 5.82 -20.41
CA LEU A 135 -3.38 7.20 -20.40
C LEU A 135 -3.17 7.79 -21.80
N ALA A 136 -3.33 7.01 -22.87
CA ALA A 136 -3.12 7.42 -24.26
C ALA A 136 -3.93 8.68 -24.65
N SER A 137 -5.15 8.84 -24.11
CA SER A 137 -6.02 9.99 -24.36
C SER A 137 -5.61 11.29 -23.65
N LYS A 138 -4.73 11.22 -22.64
CA LYS A 138 -4.07 12.42 -22.06
C LYS A 138 -2.90 12.85 -22.94
N ILE A 139 -2.09 11.90 -23.40
CA ILE A 139 -0.88 12.14 -24.20
C ILE A 139 -1.19 12.90 -25.49
N GLY A 140 -2.24 12.49 -26.22
CA GLY A 140 -2.64 13.20 -27.45
C GLY A 140 -3.10 14.66 -27.24
N ARG A 141 -3.41 15.08 -26.01
CA ARG A 141 -3.71 16.47 -25.66
C ARG A 141 -2.48 17.26 -25.18
N GLU A 142 -1.51 16.56 -24.59
CA GLU A 142 -0.24 17.16 -24.18
C GLU A 142 0.65 17.42 -25.41
N GLU A 143 0.67 16.52 -26.39
CA GLU A 143 1.49 16.63 -27.60
C GLU A 143 0.97 17.73 -28.58
N GLU A 144 -0.34 18.04 -28.56
CA GLU A 144 -0.95 19.12 -29.35
C GLU A 144 -0.60 20.54 -28.83
N THR A 145 -0.16 20.68 -27.57
CA THR A 145 0.11 21.99 -26.94
C THR A 145 1.57 22.43 -27.09
N THR A 146 2.09 22.41 -28.32
CA THR A 146 3.49 22.77 -28.63
C THR A 146 3.57 24.07 -29.45
N GLU A 147 3.45 25.22 -28.79
CA GLU A 147 3.82 26.56 -29.30
C GLU A 147 4.42 27.40 -28.14
N PRO A 148 5.20 28.47 -28.40
CA PRO A 148 6.33 28.79 -27.55
C PRO A 148 6.06 29.70 -26.33
N PHE A 149 6.93 29.51 -25.33
CA PHE A 149 7.32 30.48 -24.30
C PHE A 149 6.19 31.26 -23.61
N SER A 150 5.48 30.58 -22.72
CA SER A 150 5.02 31.20 -21.48
C SER A 150 5.28 30.23 -20.34
N SER A 151 5.94 30.71 -19.29
CA SER A 151 6.36 29.88 -18.16
C SER A 151 5.15 29.13 -17.58
N PRO A 152 5.17 27.79 -17.49
CA PRO A 152 4.24 27.08 -16.62
C PRO A 152 4.59 27.49 -15.19
N SER A 153 3.87 28.49 -14.68
CA SER A 153 3.95 28.88 -13.28
C SER A 153 3.71 27.63 -12.46
N SER A 154 4.74 27.23 -11.70
CA SER A 154 4.63 26.06 -10.83
C SER A 154 3.35 26.22 -10.02
N PRO A 155 2.41 25.25 -10.05
CA PRO A 155 1.34 25.21 -9.06
C PRO A 155 2.02 24.95 -7.72
N SER A 156 2.43 26.05 -7.08
CA SER A 156 2.99 26.07 -5.74
C SER A 156 2.07 25.19 -4.90
N PRO A 157 2.57 24.11 -4.28
CA PRO A 157 1.73 23.19 -3.53
C PRO A 157 1.13 23.99 -2.38
N SER A 158 -0.10 24.45 -2.59
CA SER A 158 -0.78 25.35 -1.67
C SER A 158 -0.83 24.65 -0.33
N ARG A 159 -0.47 25.38 0.74
CA ARG A 159 -0.16 24.81 2.06
C ARG A 159 -1.44 24.39 2.80
N SER A 160 -2.18 23.47 2.19
CA SER A 160 -3.47 22.94 2.58
C SER A 160 -3.38 21.43 2.59
N ASN A 161 -3.24 20.87 3.79
CA ASN A 161 -3.45 19.47 4.12
C ASN A 161 -2.60 18.47 3.30
N ASN A 162 -1.31 18.45 3.58
CA ASN A 162 -0.40 17.32 3.31
C ASN A 162 -0.71 16.09 4.21
N GLY A 163 -1.98 15.89 4.54
CA GLY A 163 -2.50 14.88 5.45
C GLY A 163 -3.24 13.76 4.69
N TRP A 164 -3.32 12.59 5.33
CA TRP A 164 -4.09 11.48 4.81
C TRP A 164 -5.58 11.81 4.84
N SER A 165 -6.23 11.97 3.67
CA SER A 165 -7.67 12.22 3.63
C SER A 165 -8.41 11.06 4.31
N GLN A 166 -9.25 11.38 5.28
CA GLN A 166 -10.06 10.39 6.00
C GLN A 166 -11.02 9.67 5.04
N ASN A 167 -11.45 10.35 3.98
CA ASN A 167 -12.18 9.75 2.87
C ASN A 167 -11.26 8.82 2.05
N LYS A 168 -11.62 7.54 2.02
CA LYS A 168 -10.90 6.47 1.31
C LYS A 168 -10.90 6.65 -0.20
N GLU A 169 -12.01 7.11 -0.76
CA GLU A 169 -12.25 7.29 -2.19
C GLU A 169 -11.47 8.50 -2.73
N GLU A 170 -11.37 9.55 -1.91
CA GLU A 170 -10.53 10.72 -2.15
C GLU A 170 -9.03 10.35 -2.12
N ARG A 171 -8.61 9.56 -1.12
CA ARG A 171 -7.24 9.03 -1.01
C ARG A 171 -6.86 8.17 -2.21
N GLN A 172 -7.79 7.33 -2.67
CA GLN A 172 -7.60 6.53 -3.89
C GLN A 172 -7.48 7.40 -5.14
N ARG A 173 -8.33 8.43 -5.31
CA ARG A 173 -8.24 9.40 -6.42
C ARG A 173 -6.94 10.20 -6.41
N LEU A 174 -6.45 10.61 -5.24
CA LEU A 174 -5.19 11.34 -5.11
C LEU A 174 -3.98 10.46 -5.43
N LEU A 175 -3.96 9.21 -4.98
CA LEU A 175 -2.90 8.24 -5.30
C LEU A 175 -2.94 7.81 -6.78
N GLN A 176 -4.14 7.65 -7.36
CA GLN A 176 -4.37 7.48 -8.80
C GLN A 176 -3.75 8.64 -9.58
N LYS A 177 -4.13 9.89 -9.27
CA LYS A 177 -3.57 11.07 -9.92
C LYS A 177 -2.03 11.11 -9.80
N ARG A 178 -1.49 10.93 -8.60
CA ARG A 178 -0.03 10.99 -8.37
C ARG A 178 0.76 9.92 -9.14
N ARG A 179 0.22 8.72 -9.35
CA ARG A 179 0.90 7.70 -10.18
C ARG A 179 0.77 8.01 -11.68
N ASP A 180 -0.37 8.50 -12.13
CA ASP A 180 -0.61 8.83 -13.55
C ASP A 180 0.27 10.00 -13.98
N ASP A 181 0.36 11.05 -13.15
CA ASP A 181 1.23 12.21 -13.36
C ASP A 181 2.73 11.80 -13.35
N MET A 182 3.11 10.82 -12.50
CA MET A 182 4.48 10.28 -12.46
C MET A 182 4.85 9.48 -13.72
N ILE A 183 3.91 8.72 -14.30
CA ILE A 183 4.13 7.97 -15.53
C ILE A 183 4.37 8.92 -16.71
N LEU A 184 3.59 10.00 -16.80
CA LEU A 184 3.75 11.03 -17.84
C LEU A 184 5.10 11.74 -17.71
N ALA A 185 5.47 12.18 -16.50
CA ALA A 185 6.77 12.80 -16.24
C ALA A 185 7.96 11.85 -16.55
N ALA A 186 7.80 10.54 -16.30
CA ALA A 186 8.80 9.54 -16.65
C ALA A 186 8.97 9.37 -18.17
N ARG A 187 7.87 9.36 -18.96
CA ARG A 187 7.91 9.34 -20.44
C ARG A 187 8.59 10.60 -20.97
N GLN A 188 8.17 11.78 -20.52
CA GLN A 188 8.78 13.06 -20.94
C GLN A 188 10.28 13.09 -20.65
N LYS A 189 10.70 12.65 -19.45
CA LYS A 189 12.13 12.57 -19.07
C LYS A 189 12.92 11.55 -19.89
N MET A 190 12.31 10.43 -20.29
CA MET A 190 12.92 9.47 -21.21
C MET A 190 13.13 10.10 -22.59
N MET A 191 12.09 10.69 -23.18
CA MET A 191 12.15 11.35 -24.50
C MET A 191 13.22 12.46 -24.54
N GLN A 192 13.30 13.31 -23.50
CA GLN A 192 14.34 14.33 -23.37
C GLN A 192 15.74 13.73 -23.25
N LYS A 193 15.91 12.60 -22.53
CA LYS A 193 17.19 11.91 -22.43
C LYS A 193 17.62 11.33 -23.77
N ASP A 194 16.69 10.73 -24.51
CA ASP A 194 16.97 10.09 -25.79
C ASP A 194 17.32 11.13 -26.88
N GLN A 195 16.62 12.28 -26.90
CA GLN A 195 16.98 13.43 -27.74
C GLN A 195 18.35 14.03 -27.39
N ASN A 196 18.70 14.12 -26.10
CA ASN A 196 20.03 14.58 -25.69
C ASN A 196 21.12 13.55 -26.02
N ALA A 197 20.79 12.25 -25.99
CA ALA A 197 21.71 11.17 -26.32
C ALA A 197 22.00 11.04 -27.83
N SER A 198 21.04 11.37 -28.71
CA SER A 198 21.32 11.53 -30.14
C SER A 198 22.10 12.82 -30.41
N ARG A 199 21.66 13.97 -29.89
CA ARG A 199 22.33 15.26 -30.09
C ARG A 199 23.80 15.26 -29.65
N ASN A 200 24.14 14.53 -28.59
CA ASN A 200 25.51 14.39 -28.08
C ASN A 200 26.29 13.22 -28.73
N ARG A 201 25.81 12.70 -29.86
CA ARG A 201 26.48 11.71 -30.73
C ARG A 201 26.84 12.29 -32.10
N ASP A 202 26.18 13.39 -32.48
CA ASP A 202 26.40 14.12 -33.75
C ASP A 202 27.36 15.32 -33.57
N LEU A 203 28.19 15.29 -32.51
CA LEU A 203 29.21 16.27 -32.11
C LEU A 203 30.52 15.55 -31.75
#